data_AF-A0A8B6D1T4-F1
#
_entry.id   AF-A0A8B6D1T4-F1
#
_cell.length_a   1.000
_cell.length_b   1.000
_cell.length_c   1.000
_cell.angle_alpha   90.00
_cell.angle_beta   90.00
_cell.angle_gamma   90.00
#
_symmetry.space_group_name_H-M   'P 1'
#
loop_
_entity.id
_entity.type
_entity.pdbx_description
1 polymer ?
#
loop_
_entity_poly.entity_id
_entity_poly.type
_entity_poly.pdbx_seq_one_letter_code
_entity_poly.pdbx_strand_id
1 'polypeptide(L)'
;MTWDEHLAQLAGALRACVNRSTGYTPNKLMLGMETNQPADLMFGKIDEPQYTGTEEYIIGLEKALKSAHEIARNTLKPSQGKMKKDYDLRVLERQYAAGDLVYVLDTAKVKGKSKKIKFSLEGAWYDNR
;
A
#
# COMPACT_ATOMS: atom_id res chain seq x y z
N MET A 1 -19.98 3.51 -18.96
CA MET A 1 -19.49 3.46 -17.56
C MET A 1 -18.58 4.64 -17.35
N THR A 2 -19.03 5.64 -16.60
CA THR A 2 -18.33 6.90 -16.26
C THR A 2 -17.39 6.71 -15.05
N TRP A 3 -16.49 5.73 -15.14
CA TRP A 3 -15.57 5.43 -14.02
C TRP A 3 -14.56 6.56 -13.77
N ASP A 4 -14.29 7.34 -14.81
CA ASP A 4 -13.40 8.50 -14.79
C ASP A 4 -13.95 9.65 -13.95
N GLU A 5 -15.27 9.89 -14.00
CA GLU A 5 -15.95 10.92 -13.20
C GLU A 5 -15.88 10.64 -11.69
N HIS A 6 -15.88 9.37 -11.30
CA HIS A 6 -15.87 8.94 -9.89
C HIS A 6 -14.45 8.75 -9.32
N LEU A 7 -13.41 8.92 -10.12
CA LEU A 7 -12.03 8.64 -9.70
C LEU A 7 -11.61 9.50 -8.50
N ALA A 8 -11.99 10.78 -8.48
CA ALA A 8 -11.67 11.70 -7.39
C ALA A 8 -12.35 11.28 -6.07
N GLN A 9 -13.61 10.83 -6.15
CA GLN A 9 -14.37 10.36 -4.99
C GLN A 9 -13.76 9.08 -4.41
N LEU A 10 -13.39 8.13 -5.28
CA LEU A 10 -12.72 6.89 -4.88
C LEU A 10 -11.35 7.17 -4.25
N ALA A 11 -10.55 8.06 -4.83
CA ALA A 11 -9.26 8.45 -4.27
C ALA A 11 -9.42 9.18 -2.93
N GLY A 12 -10.48 9.97 -2.74
CA GLY A 12 -10.84 10.57 -1.46
C GLY A 12 -11.17 9.51 -0.41
N ALA A 13 -12.06 8.58 -0.73
CA ALA A 13 -12.45 7.48 0.17
C ALA A 13 -11.24 6.62 0.57
N LEU A 14 -10.39 6.23 -0.38
CA LEU A 14 -9.17 5.46 -0.09
C LEU A 14 -8.22 6.18 0.88
N ARG A 15 -8.10 7.51 0.76
CA ARG A 15 -7.26 8.30 1.67
C ARG A 15 -7.87 8.48 3.06
N ALA A 16 -9.18 8.33 3.18
CA ALA A 16 -9.92 8.37 4.45
C ALA A 16 -10.09 6.99 5.10
N CYS A 17 -9.80 5.89 4.40
CA CYS A 17 -9.86 4.56 4.98
C CYS A 17 -8.58 4.23 5.77
N VAL A 18 -8.78 3.61 6.94
CA VAL A 18 -7.67 3.12 7.77
C VAL A 18 -6.97 1.96 7.08
N ASN A 19 -5.66 2.06 6.91
CA ASN A 19 -4.86 0.95 6.38
C ASN A 19 -4.47 0.00 7.52
N ARG A 20 -4.78 -1.29 7.37
CA ARG A 20 -4.48 -2.35 8.34
C ARG A 20 -3.00 -2.44 8.73
N SER A 21 -2.09 -2.21 7.77
CA SER A 21 -0.65 -2.36 8.01
C SER A 21 -0.03 -1.17 8.75
N THR A 22 -0.61 0.03 8.62
CA THR A 22 -0.13 1.25 9.28
C THR A 22 -0.96 1.64 10.50
N GLY A 23 -2.21 1.21 10.59
CA GLY A 23 -3.16 1.55 11.66
C GLY A 23 -3.80 2.93 11.53
N TYR A 24 -3.44 3.71 10.50
CA TYR A 24 -3.95 5.06 10.26
C TYR A 24 -4.41 5.26 8.83
N THR A 25 -5.22 6.30 8.61
CA THR A 25 -5.59 6.75 7.27
C THR A 25 -4.40 7.46 6.59
N PRO A 26 -4.30 7.40 5.25
CA PRO A 26 -3.34 8.23 4.52
C PRO A 26 -3.47 9.72 4.81
N ASN A 27 -4.69 10.25 5.00
CA ASN A 27 -4.91 11.65 5.35
C ASN A 27 -4.27 12.00 6.70
N LYS A 28 -4.44 11.15 7.72
CA LYS A 28 -3.81 11.36 9.04
C LYS A 28 -2.29 11.36 8.97
N LEU A 29 -1.71 10.48 8.16
CA LEU A 29 -0.26 10.41 7.98
C LEU A 29 0.31 11.57 7.17
N MET A 30 -0.45 12.16 6.26
CA MET A 30 0.02 13.28 5.43
C MET A 30 -0.22 14.64 6.09
N LEU A 31 -1.38 14.80 6.75
CA LEU A 31 -1.85 16.09 7.28
C LEU A 31 -1.81 16.17 8.80
N GLY A 32 -1.55 15.07 9.53
CA GLY A 32 -1.65 15.03 10.99
C GLY A 32 -3.09 15.04 11.51
N MET A 33 -4.09 15.16 10.63
CA MET A 33 -5.52 15.27 10.95
C MET A 33 -6.39 14.43 10.00
N GLU A 34 -7.59 14.07 10.45
CA GLU A 34 -8.57 13.39 9.61
C GLU A 34 -9.41 14.40 8.81
N THR A 35 -9.65 14.09 7.54
CA THR A 35 -10.52 14.91 6.68
C THR A 35 -12.00 14.60 6.95
N ASN A 36 -12.83 15.64 7.02
CA ASN A 36 -14.27 15.49 7.24
C ASN A 36 -14.89 14.57 6.18
N GLN A 37 -15.45 13.45 6.63
CA GLN A 37 -16.28 12.60 5.81
C GLN A 37 -17.73 13.11 5.80
N PRO A 38 -18.53 12.76 4.79
CA PRO A 38 -19.95 13.10 4.76
C PRO A 38 -20.70 12.61 6.02
N ALA A 39 -20.31 11.46 6.57
CA ALA A 39 -20.86 10.94 7.82
C ALA A 39 -20.55 11.87 9.02
N ASP A 40 -19.35 12.42 9.09
CA ASP A 40 -18.94 13.34 10.17
C ASP A 40 -19.76 14.63 10.17
N LEU A 41 -20.23 15.07 8.98
CA LEU A 41 -21.10 16.23 8.85
C LEU A 41 -22.54 15.92 9.28
N MET A 42 -23.04 14.71 9.01
CA MET A 42 -24.40 14.31 9.37
C MET A 42 -24.55 13.96 10.86
N PHE A 43 -23.54 13.33 11.44
CA PHE A 43 -23.57 12.82 12.82
C PHE A 43 -22.76 13.68 13.80
N GLY A 44 -22.00 14.66 13.31
CA GLY A 44 -21.07 15.44 14.12
C GLY A 44 -19.76 14.70 14.39
N LYS A 45 -18.70 15.46 14.68
CA LYS A 45 -17.41 14.91 15.13
C LYS A 45 -17.39 14.75 16.64
N ILE A 46 -16.78 13.66 17.10
CA ILE A 46 -16.48 13.43 18.52
C ILE A 46 -15.18 14.17 18.83
N ASP A 47 -15.31 15.31 19.51
CA ASP A 47 -14.26 16.06 20.22
C ASP A 47 -12.90 16.18 19.52
N GLU A 48 -12.74 17.24 18.72
CA GLU A 48 -11.42 17.69 18.29
C GLU A 48 -10.75 18.53 19.39
N PRO A 49 -9.42 18.44 19.55
CA PRO A 49 -8.69 19.32 20.47
C PRO A 49 -8.96 20.79 20.09
N GLN A 50 -9.50 21.54 21.03
CA GLN A 50 -9.65 22.98 20.89
C GLN A 50 -8.30 23.64 21.14
N TYR A 51 -7.80 24.36 20.14
CA TYR A 51 -6.56 25.13 20.24
C TYR A 51 -6.93 26.59 20.50
N THR A 52 -6.33 27.19 21.53
CA THR A 52 -6.64 28.58 21.93
C THR A 52 -5.87 29.59 21.06
N GLY A 53 -4.77 29.16 20.45
CA GLY A 53 -3.94 29.99 19.57
C GLY A 53 -3.17 29.22 18.51
N THR A 54 -2.62 29.95 17.53
CA THR A 54 -1.90 29.39 16.37
C THR A 54 -0.67 28.59 16.76
N GLU A 55 0.07 29.03 17.80
CA GLU A 55 1.29 28.33 18.27
C GLU A 55 0.96 26.96 18.87
N GLU A 56 -0.08 26.88 19.71
CA GLU A 56 -0.57 25.62 20.29
C GLU A 56 -1.01 24.64 19.20
N TYR A 57 -1.68 25.15 18.16
CA TYR A 57 -2.10 24.36 17.01
C TYR A 57 -0.91 23.77 16.26
N ILE A 58 0.11 24.57 15.94
CA ILE A 58 1.30 24.10 15.21
C ILE A 58 2.03 23.01 16.00
N ILE A 59 2.23 23.23 17.31
CA ILE A 59 2.89 22.26 18.20
C ILE A 59 2.07 20.96 18.28
N GLY A 60 0.75 21.08 18.41
CA GLY A 60 -0.16 19.94 18.43
C GLY A 60 -0.10 19.13 17.14
N LEU A 61 -0.10 19.81 16.00
CA LEU A 61 -0.02 19.22 14.67
C LEU A 61 1.29 18.46 14.46
N GLU A 62 2.42 19.08 14.80
CA GLU A 62 3.74 18.46 14.68
C GLU A 62 3.83 17.20 15.55
N LYS A 63 3.34 17.27 16.80
CA LYS A 63 3.30 16.14 17.71
C LYS A 63 2.42 15.00 17.19
N ALA A 64 1.24 15.34 16.65
CA ALA A 64 0.33 14.35 16.06
C ALA A 64 0.97 13.63 14.87
N LEU A 65 1.64 14.38 13.99
CA LEU A 65 2.32 13.84 12.82
C LEU A 65 3.48 12.91 13.21
N LYS A 66 4.33 13.35 14.13
CA LYS A 66 5.45 12.54 14.66
C LYS A 66 4.96 11.22 15.27
N SER A 67 3.95 11.30 16.13
CA SER A 67 3.33 10.15 16.79
C SER A 67 2.71 9.17 15.79
N ALA A 68 1.89 9.67 14.86
CA ALA A 68 1.25 8.83 13.84
C ALA A 68 2.27 8.07 12.98
N HIS A 69 3.35 8.74 12.56
CA HIS A 69 4.41 8.09 11.80
C HIS A 69 5.23 7.09 12.61
N GLU A 70 5.49 7.37 13.89
CA GLU A 70 6.20 6.44 14.77
C GLU A 70 5.41 5.14 14.95
N ILE A 71 4.12 5.26 15.27
CA ILE A 71 3.23 4.12 15.41
C ILE A 71 3.12 3.36 14.08
N ALA A 72 2.95 4.06 12.97
CA ALA A 72 2.90 3.44 11.64
C ALA A 72 4.19 2.66 11.31
N ARG A 73 5.38 3.18 11.65
CA ARG A 73 6.64 2.44 11.45
C ARG A 73 6.72 1.21 12.34
N ASN A 74 6.25 1.32 13.58
CA ASN A 74 6.25 0.22 14.54
C ASN A 74 5.29 -0.91 14.13
N THR A 75 4.15 -0.60 13.54
CA THR A 75 3.17 -1.59 13.04
C THR A 75 3.56 -2.16 11.67
N LEU A 76 4.23 -1.38 10.83
CA LEU A 76 4.62 -1.80 9.49
C LEU A 76 5.67 -2.91 9.51
N LYS A 77 6.67 -2.84 10.40
CA LYS A 77 7.71 -3.88 10.55
C LYS A 77 7.14 -5.30 10.75
N PRO A 78 6.30 -5.57 11.78
CA PRO A 78 5.72 -6.90 11.96
C PRO A 78 4.70 -7.25 10.87
N SER A 79 3.97 -6.28 10.30
CA SER A 79 3.08 -6.54 9.16
C SER A 79 3.86 -7.06 7.95
N GLN A 80 4.97 -6.41 7.60
CA GLN A 80 5.85 -6.84 6.52
C GLN A 80 6.46 -8.22 6.80
N GLY A 81 6.88 -8.48 8.05
CA GLY A 81 7.38 -9.79 8.45
C GLY A 81 6.35 -10.92 8.26
N LYS A 82 5.09 -10.68 8.64
CA LYS A 82 3.98 -11.63 8.41
C LYS A 82 3.72 -11.84 6.92
N MET A 83 3.62 -10.75 6.15
CA MET A 83 3.41 -10.81 4.70
C MET A 83 4.52 -11.59 4.01
N LYS A 84 5.78 -11.36 4.40
CA LYS A 84 6.93 -12.11 3.88
C LYS A 84 6.81 -13.58 4.24
N LYS A 85 6.56 -13.92 5.51
CA LYS A 85 6.40 -15.32 5.94
C LYS A 85 5.28 -16.03 5.16
N ASP A 86 4.13 -15.38 5.01
CA ASP A 86 2.99 -15.96 4.28
C ASP A 86 3.29 -16.15 2.79
N TYR A 87 4.07 -15.24 2.21
CA TYR A 87 4.57 -15.36 0.84
C TYR A 87 5.55 -16.53 0.72
N ASP A 88 6.58 -16.57 1.57
CA ASP A 88 7.63 -17.60 1.58
C ASP A 88 7.02 -19.00 1.79
N LEU A 89 6.00 -19.15 2.64
CA LEU A 89 5.26 -20.42 2.81
C LEU A 89 4.59 -20.94 1.54
N ARG A 90 4.23 -20.05 0.61
CA ARG A 90 3.59 -20.41 -0.66
C ARG A 90 4.59 -20.57 -1.79
N VAL A 91 5.85 -20.18 -1.58
CA VAL A 91 6.90 -20.30 -2.58
C VAL A 91 7.44 -21.72 -2.54
N LEU A 92 7.33 -22.41 -3.67
CA LEU A 92 8.09 -23.64 -3.90
C LEU A 92 9.52 -23.23 -4.23
N GLU A 93 10.44 -23.37 -3.28
CA GLU A 93 11.86 -23.20 -3.53
C GLU A 93 12.35 -24.35 -4.41
N ARG A 94 12.70 -24.03 -5.66
CA ARG A 94 13.43 -24.94 -6.56
C ARG A 94 14.89 -24.51 -6.56
N GLN A 95 15.76 -25.42 -6.13
CA GLN A 95 17.20 -25.23 -6.25
C GLN A 95 17.62 -25.70 -7.64
N TYR A 96 18.42 -24.88 -8.31
CA TYR A 96 19.02 -25.18 -9.62
C TYR A 96 20.54 -25.18 -9.45
N ALA A 97 21.22 -26.10 -10.12
CA ALA A 97 22.66 -26.18 -10.21
C ALA A 97 23.16 -25.68 -11.57
N ALA A 98 24.42 -25.27 -11.65
CA ALA A 98 25.05 -24.92 -12.91
C ALA A 98 24.97 -26.10 -13.90
N GLY A 99 24.41 -25.86 -15.08
CA GLY A 99 24.12 -26.89 -16.07
C GLY A 99 22.70 -27.48 -16.01
N ASP A 100 21.84 -27.05 -15.09
CA ASP A 100 20.43 -27.41 -15.09
C ASP A 100 19.67 -26.69 -16.20
N LEU A 101 18.72 -27.41 -16.80
CA LEU A 101 17.88 -26.91 -17.87
C LEU A 101 16.65 -26.20 -17.27
N VAL A 102 16.63 -24.88 -17.37
CA VAL A 102 15.58 -24.03 -16.80
C VAL A 102 14.82 -23.27 -17.89
N TYR A 103 13.52 -23.10 -17.68
CA TYR A 103 12.69 -22.23 -18.51
C TYR A 103 12.64 -20.84 -17.89
N VAL A 104 12.92 -19.82 -18.68
CA VAL A 104 12.85 -18.42 -18.23
C VAL A 104 11.50 -17.85 -18.62
N LEU A 105 10.85 -17.16 -17.67
CA LEU A 105 9.60 -16.47 -17.94
C LEU A 105 9.87 -15.20 -18.75
N ASP A 106 9.47 -15.21 -20.02
CA ASP A 106 9.41 -14.00 -20.84
C ASP A 106 8.25 -13.12 -20.39
N THR A 107 8.59 -11.99 -19.79
CA THR A 107 7.63 -11.03 -19.24
C THR A 107 7.20 -9.96 -20.25
N ALA A 108 7.83 -9.92 -21.43
CA ALA A 108 7.64 -8.86 -22.42
C ALA A 108 6.21 -8.86 -22.99
N LYS A 109 5.63 -7.66 -23.08
CA LYS A 109 4.31 -7.43 -23.67
C LYS A 109 4.47 -6.89 -25.10
N VAL A 110 4.11 -7.69 -26.10
CA VAL A 110 4.03 -7.22 -27.49
C VAL A 110 2.68 -6.53 -27.72
N LYS A 111 2.71 -5.27 -28.16
CA LYS A 111 1.50 -4.48 -28.45
C LYS A 111 0.62 -5.21 -29.47
N GLY A 112 -0.67 -5.36 -29.17
CA GLY A 112 -1.62 -6.06 -30.05
C GLY A 112 -1.69 -7.59 -29.87
N LYS A 113 -0.85 -8.21 -29.04
CA LYS A 113 -0.94 -9.64 -28.71
C LYS A 113 -1.36 -9.85 -27.25
N SER A 114 -2.31 -10.76 -27.02
CA SER A 114 -2.76 -11.13 -25.68
C SER A 114 -1.78 -12.08 -25.02
N LYS A 115 -1.42 -11.82 -23.75
CA LYS A 115 -0.56 -12.71 -22.94
C LYS A 115 -1.11 -14.13 -22.82
N LYS A 116 -2.44 -14.32 -22.94
CA LYS A 116 -3.06 -15.64 -22.87
C LYS A 116 -2.73 -16.54 -24.08
N ILE A 117 -2.40 -15.94 -25.22
CA ILE A 117 -2.16 -16.66 -26.49
C ILE A 117 -0.65 -16.94 -26.69
N LYS A 118 0.23 -16.19 -26.01
CA LYS A 118 1.67 -16.39 -26.07
C LYS A 118 2.10 -17.38 -24.98
N PHE A 119 2.81 -18.45 -25.35
CA PHE A 119 3.52 -19.27 -24.37
C PHE A 119 4.61 -18.42 -23.73
N SER A 120 4.51 -18.21 -22.41
CA SER A 120 5.30 -17.21 -21.69
C SER A 120 6.70 -17.71 -21.30
N LEU A 121 7.01 -18.98 -21.52
CA LEU A 121 8.33 -19.55 -21.21
C LEU A 121 9.17 -19.53 -22.49
N GLU A 122 10.29 -18.79 -22.44
CA GLU A 122 11.35 -18.93 -23.43
C GLU A 122 12.10 -20.25 -23.19
N GLY A 123 12.72 -20.77 -24.25
CA GLY A 123 13.26 -22.12 -24.34
C GLY A 123 14.25 -22.53 -23.24
N ALA A 124 14.78 -23.73 -23.40
CA ALA A 124 15.52 -24.40 -22.37
C ALA A 124 16.94 -23.80 -22.22
N TRP A 125 17.16 -22.98 -21.20
CA TRP A 125 18.44 -22.32 -20.91
C TRP A 125 19.23 -23.11 -19.88
N TYR A 126 20.55 -23.10 -19.99
CA TYR A 126 21.43 -23.63 -18.95
C TYR A 126 21.66 -22.55 -17.88
N ASP A 127 21.46 -22.91 -16.61
CA ASP A 127 21.87 -22.05 -15.50
C ASP A 127 23.41 -21.99 -15.46
N ASN A 128 23.97 -20.78 -15.56
CA ASN A 128 25.42 -20.52 -15.56
C ASN A 128 25.85 -19.72 -14.32
N ARG A 129 25.00 -19.63 -13.29
CA ARG A 129 25.32 -18.97 -12.02
C ARG A 129 26.13 -19.83 -11.07
#